data_AF-A0A934YW83-F1
#
_entry.id   AF-A0A934YW83-F1
#
_cell.length_a   1.000
_cell.length_b   1.000
_cell.length_c   1.000
_cell.angle_alpha   90.00
_cell.angle_beta   90.00
_cell.angle_gamma   90.00
#
_symmetry.space_group_name_H-M   'P 1'
#
loop_
_entity.id
_entity.type
_entity.pdbx_description
1 polymer ?
#
loop_
_entity_poly.entity_id
_entity_poly.type
_entity_poly.pdbx_seq_one_letter_code
_entity_poly.pdbx_strand_id
1 'polypeptide(L)'
;MNGLKKPQLLALGVAVVVIVLLVLAPRMPSGKQEEMAKMDPAKARTAEAVALVNGQEPMRGIKMLLEIVKEEPNNVEALWNLGLFSVKSGQYDKALDRFKKVVELDPDGYPDALFYLGRTYATLDSIPQAIASLEKYKSTSQDTAINNGIDRFLLQLKNE
;
A
#
# COMPACT_ATOMS: atom_id res chain seq x y z
N MET A 1 15.78 19.26 54.70
CA MET A 1 15.37 18.26 53.68
C MET A 1 14.32 18.91 52.79
N ASN A 2 14.73 19.54 51.69
CA ASN A 2 13.78 20.15 50.75
C ASN A 2 13.21 19.06 49.84
N GLY A 3 11.99 18.61 50.15
CA GLY A 3 11.25 17.70 49.28
C GLY A 3 10.93 18.36 47.95
N LEU A 4 11.04 17.58 46.86
CA LEU A 4 10.71 18.02 45.51
C LEU A 4 9.25 18.49 45.47
N LYS A 5 9.02 19.68 44.93
CA LYS A 5 7.66 20.23 44.80
C LYS A 5 6.92 19.47 43.70
N LYS A 6 5.61 19.23 43.86
CA LYS A 6 4.74 18.52 42.88
C LYS A 6 5.02 18.81 41.38
N PRO A 7 5.26 20.05 40.92
CA PRO A 7 5.60 20.29 39.51
C PRO A 7 6.93 19.66 39.06
N GLN A 8 7.92 19.52 39.96
CA GLN A 8 9.20 18.89 39.66
C GLN A 8 9.08 17.37 39.53
N LEU A 9 8.19 16.74 40.30
CA LEU A 9 7.89 15.30 40.19
C LEU A 9 7.15 14.98 38.88
N LEU A 10 6.23 15.84 38.45
CA LEU A 10 5.54 15.72 37.15
C LEU A 10 6.51 15.88 35.98
N ALA A 11 7.40 16.87 36.03
CA ALA A 11 8.42 17.07 35.00
C ALA A 11 9.39 15.88 34.89
N LEU A 12 9.77 15.28 36.03
CA LEU A 12 10.63 14.10 36.07
C LEU A 12 9.94 12.86 35.48
N GLY A 13 8.66 12.66 35.79
CA GLY A 13 7.86 11.56 35.23
C GLY A 13 7.72 11.62 33.71
N VAL A 14 7.48 12.81 33.16
CA VAL A 14 7.41 13.02 31.69
C VAL A 14 8.76 12.76 31.04
N ALA A 15 9.86 13.24 31.62
CA ALA A 15 11.20 13.04 31.08
C ALA A 15 11.60 11.55 31.01
N VAL A 16 11.27 10.76 32.04
CA VAL A 16 11.57 9.32 32.07
C VAL A 16 10.77 8.56 31.02
N VAL A 17 9.48 8.89 30.82
CA VAL A 17 8.65 8.26 29.78
C VAL A 17 9.20 8.54 28.38
N VAL A 18 9.63 9.79 28.11
CA VAL A 18 10.25 10.15 26.82
C VAL A 18 11.55 9.39 26.59
N ILE A 19 12.41 9.26 27.60
CA ILE A 19 13.66 8.51 27.49
C ILE A 19 13.40 7.02 27.25
N VAL A 20 12.43 6.44 27.95
CA VAL A 20 12.05 5.03 27.78
C VAL A 20 11.49 4.78 26.38
N LEU A 21 10.68 5.69 25.84
CA LEU A 21 10.20 5.61 24.45
C LEU A 21 11.34 5.71 23.43
N LEU A 22 12.32 6.58 23.65
CA LEU A 22 13.49 6.73 22.78
C LEU A 22 14.45 5.52 22.84
N VAL A 23 14.50 4.83 23.98
CA VAL A 23 15.41 3.68 24.19
C VAL A 23 14.78 2.36 23.74
N LEU A 24 13.47 2.19 23.87
CA LEU A 24 12.76 0.95 23.53
C LEU A 24 12.21 0.91 22.10
N ALA A 25 12.11 2.05 21.41
CA ALA A 25 11.78 2.06 19.99
C ALA A 25 12.92 1.39 19.18
N PRO A 26 12.61 0.48 18.24
CA PRO A 26 13.63 -0.18 17.44
C PRO A 26 14.49 0.87 16.71
N ARG A 27 15.81 0.82 16.93
CA ARG A 27 16.76 1.74 16.29
C ARG A 27 16.85 1.41 14.81
N MET A 28 16.09 2.14 14.00
CA MET A 28 16.30 2.16 12.55
C MET A 28 17.74 2.62 12.25
N PRO A 29 18.41 2.04 11.24
CA PRO A 29 19.73 2.48 10.82
C PRO A 29 19.70 3.96 10.45
N SER A 30 20.73 4.71 10.90
CA SER A 30 20.80 6.17 10.86
C SER A 30 20.51 6.80 9.48
N GLY A 31 20.91 6.14 8.39
CA GLY A 31 20.62 6.61 7.03
C GLY A 31 19.14 6.63 6.67
N LYS A 32 18.35 5.64 7.15
CA LYS A 32 16.90 5.62 6.93
C LYS A 32 16.18 6.65 7.79
N GLN A 33 16.71 6.98 8.98
CA GLN A 33 16.14 8.02 9.85
C GLN A 33 16.29 9.42 9.25
N GLU A 34 17.45 9.75 8.66
CA GLU A 34 17.65 11.05 8.01
C GLU A 34 16.81 11.23 6.74
N GLU A 35 16.59 10.15 5.99
CA GLU A 35 15.75 10.17 4.79
C GLU A 35 14.26 10.35 5.13
N MET A 36 13.76 9.64 6.15
CA MET A 36 12.39 9.81 6.66
C MET A 36 12.14 11.21 7.22
N ALA A 37 13.13 11.83 7.87
CA ALA A 37 13.02 13.19 8.42
C ALA A 37 12.90 14.28 7.36
N LYS A 38 13.30 14.01 6.11
CA LYS A 38 13.16 14.92 4.96
C LYS A 38 11.95 14.60 4.10
N MET A 39 11.27 13.49 4.35
CA MET A 39 10.14 13.03 3.56
C MET A 39 8.88 13.79 3.98
N ASP A 40 8.01 14.06 3.01
CA ASP A 40 6.66 14.56 3.28
C ASP A 40 5.99 13.63 4.33
N PRO A 41 5.48 14.16 5.46
CA PRO A 41 4.83 13.37 6.50
C PRO A 41 3.76 12.40 5.96
N ALA A 42 3.04 12.79 4.92
CA ALA A 42 2.05 11.93 4.25
C ALA A 42 2.70 10.70 3.59
N LYS A 43 3.82 10.90 2.90
CA LYS A 43 4.60 9.81 2.28
C LYS A 43 5.23 8.91 3.35
N ALA A 44 5.76 9.48 4.43
CA ALA A 44 6.33 8.70 5.53
C ALA A 44 5.31 7.79 6.20
N ARG A 45 4.10 8.32 6.45
CA ARG A 45 2.98 7.53 6.99
C ARG A 45 2.57 6.40 6.05
N THR A 46 2.54 6.66 4.74
CA THR A 46 2.22 5.63 3.73
C THR A 46 3.26 4.51 3.73
N ALA A 47 4.55 4.86 3.70
CA ALA A 47 5.64 3.89 3.74
C ALA A 47 5.62 3.04 5.03
N GLU A 48 5.33 3.63 6.19
CA GLU A 48 5.14 2.89 7.44
C GLU A 48 3.98 1.88 7.33
N ALA A 49 2.83 2.32 6.82
CA ALA A 49 1.67 1.47 6.65
C ALA A 49 1.97 0.26 5.76
N VAL A 50 2.65 0.49 4.63
CA VAL A 50 3.07 -0.56 3.69
C VAL A 50 4.06 -1.53 4.34
N ALA A 51 5.02 -1.03 5.12
CA ALA A 51 5.95 -1.88 5.86
C ALA A 51 5.21 -2.79 6.87
N LEU A 52 4.18 -2.27 7.54
CA LEU A 52 3.34 -3.07 8.44
C LEU A 52 2.53 -4.14 7.69
N VAL A 53 1.97 -3.80 6.52
CA VAL A 53 1.23 -4.77 5.66
C VAL A 53 2.09 -5.97 5.29
N ASN A 54 3.37 -5.75 5.01
CA ASN A 54 4.32 -6.80 4.64
C ASN A 54 5.03 -7.43 5.85
N GLY A 55 4.75 -6.96 7.07
CA GLY A 55 5.40 -7.36 8.31
C GLY A 55 4.55 -8.28 9.18
N GLN A 56 4.85 -8.27 10.49
CA GLN A 56 4.16 -9.10 11.48
C GLN A 56 2.76 -8.58 11.87
N GLU A 57 2.46 -7.31 11.58
CA GLU A 57 1.19 -6.66 11.95
C GLU A 57 0.38 -6.20 10.72
N PRO A 58 0.02 -7.10 9.78
CA PRO A 58 -0.60 -6.71 8.51
C PRO A 58 -1.93 -5.99 8.70
N MET A 59 -2.73 -6.39 9.69
CA MET A 59 -4.01 -5.75 10.00
C MET A 59 -3.86 -4.29 10.45
N ARG A 60 -2.78 -3.97 11.18
CA ARG A 60 -2.50 -2.59 11.58
C ARG A 60 -2.10 -1.75 10.37
N GLY A 61 -1.27 -2.29 9.48
CA GLY A 61 -0.91 -1.65 8.21
C GLY A 61 -2.14 -1.36 7.35
N ILE A 62 -3.03 -2.35 7.17
CA ILE A 62 -4.26 -2.19 6.40
C ILE A 62 -5.17 -1.11 7.01
N LYS A 63 -5.33 -1.11 8.35
CA LYS A 63 -6.11 -0.07 9.03
C LYS A 63 -5.52 1.32 8.76
N MET A 64 -4.20 1.46 8.83
CA MET A 64 -3.52 2.71 8.55
C MET A 64 -3.71 3.15 7.09
N LEU A 65 -3.60 2.23 6.12
CA LEU A 65 -3.88 2.52 4.71
C LEU A 65 -5.32 2.99 4.48
N LEU A 66 -6.30 2.41 5.18
CA LEU A 66 -7.70 2.84 5.09
C LEU A 66 -7.90 4.27 5.62
N GLU A 67 -7.22 4.63 6.71
CA GLU A 67 -7.22 5.99 7.24
C GLU A 67 -6.56 6.97 6.26
N ILE A 68 -5.42 6.59 5.67
CA ILE A 68 -4.73 7.38 4.65
C ILE A 68 -5.65 7.64 3.46
N VAL A 69 -6.28 6.62 2.87
CA VAL A 69 -7.19 6.82 1.73
C VAL A 69 -8.44 7.62 2.10
N LYS A 70 -8.84 7.65 3.37
CA LYS A 70 -9.94 8.52 3.82
C LYS A 70 -9.54 10.00 3.82
N GLU A 71 -8.30 10.30 4.20
CA GLU A 71 -7.76 11.66 4.26
C GLU A 71 -7.25 12.13 2.88
N GLU A 72 -6.64 11.22 2.14
CA GLU A 72 -6.03 11.39 0.82
C GLU A 72 -6.61 10.36 -0.17
N PRO A 73 -7.81 10.60 -0.73
CA PRO A 73 -8.48 9.63 -1.59
C PRO A 73 -7.69 9.22 -2.85
N ASN A 74 -6.70 10.01 -3.23
CA ASN A 74 -5.88 9.82 -4.44
C ASN A 74 -4.45 9.36 -4.12
N ASN A 75 -4.17 8.89 -2.89
CA ASN A 75 -2.87 8.32 -2.56
C ASN A 75 -2.69 6.97 -3.28
N VAL A 76 -1.94 7.00 -4.40
CA VAL A 76 -1.80 5.88 -5.34
C VAL A 76 -1.19 4.64 -4.66
N GLU A 77 -0.14 4.82 -3.86
CA GLU A 77 0.54 3.72 -3.18
C GLU A 77 -0.39 3.05 -2.15
N ALA A 78 -1.18 3.82 -1.41
CA ALA A 78 -2.15 3.26 -0.48
C ALA A 78 -3.29 2.52 -1.19
N LEU A 79 -3.81 3.09 -2.29
CA LEU A 79 -4.83 2.44 -3.13
C LEU A 79 -4.31 1.13 -3.72
N TRP A 80 -3.08 1.11 -4.23
CA TRP A 80 -2.41 -0.07 -4.75
C TRP A 80 -2.33 -1.19 -3.72
N ASN A 81 -1.77 -0.92 -2.54
CA ASN A 81 -1.61 -1.91 -1.48
C ASN A 81 -2.95 -2.43 -0.96
N LEU A 82 -3.96 -1.56 -0.82
CA LEU A 82 -5.31 -1.98 -0.45
C LEU A 82 -5.99 -2.80 -1.56
N GLY A 83 -5.70 -2.52 -2.83
CA GLY A 83 -6.15 -3.31 -3.98
C GLY A 83 -5.60 -4.73 -3.92
N LEU A 84 -4.28 -4.88 -3.76
CA LEU A 84 -3.62 -6.17 -3.59
C LEU A 84 -4.19 -6.96 -2.40
N PHE A 85 -4.36 -6.31 -1.25
CA PHE A 85 -4.96 -6.95 -0.07
C PHE A 85 -6.41 -7.37 -0.32
N SER A 86 -7.17 -6.59 -1.10
CA SER A 86 -8.55 -6.91 -1.42
C SER A 86 -8.66 -8.14 -2.30
N VAL A 87 -7.76 -8.31 -3.29
CA VAL A 87 -7.64 -9.57 -4.05
C VAL A 87 -7.32 -10.73 -3.12
N LYS A 88 -6.32 -10.58 -2.25
CA LYS A 88 -5.90 -11.63 -1.30
C LYS A 88 -7.03 -12.07 -0.36
N SER A 89 -7.93 -11.15 -0.02
CA SER A 89 -9.06 -11.38 0.89
C SER A 89 -10.37 -11.68 0.17
N GLY A 90 -10.37 -11.84 -1.17
CA GLY A 90 -11.57 -12.14 -1.96
C GLY A 90 -12.55 -10.99 -2.12
N GLN A 91 -12.17 -9.76 -1.74
CA GLN A 91 -12.98 -8.55 -1.88
C GLN A 91 -12.81 -7.95 -3.28
N TYR A 92 -13.18 -8.71 -4.32
CA TYR A 92 -12.88 -8.35 -5.71
C TYR A 92 -13.53 -7.04 -6.17
N ASP A 93 -14.75 -6.71 -5.72
CA ASP A 93 -15.38 -5.42 -6.04
C ASP A 93 -14.54 -4.23 -5.54
N LYS A 94 -14.04 -4.33 -4.30
CA LYS A 94 -13.20 -3.27 -3.73
C LYS A 94 -11.81 -3.25 -4.35
N ALA A 95 -11.30 -4.39 -4.82
CA ALA A 95 -10.06 -4.44 -5.59
C ALA A 95 -10.24 -3.71 -6.92
N LEU A 96 -11.37 -3.95 -7.59
CA LEU A 96 -11.72 -3.34 -8.87
C LEU A 96 -11.69 -1.82 -8.78
N ASP A 97 -12.44 -1.24 -7.84
CA ASP A 97 -12.51 0.21 -7.66
C ASP A 97 -11.14 0.84 -7.41
N ARG A 98 -10.31 0.18 -6.60
CA ARG A 98 -8.97 0.69 -6.26
C ARG A 98 -8.01 0.60 -7.44
N PHE A 99 -7.96 -0.51 -8.16
CA PHE A 99 -7.08 -0.63 -9.32
C PHE A 99 -7.50 0.29 -10.46
N LYS A 100 -8.80 0.50 -10.69
CA LYS A 100 -9.28 1.52 -11.63
C LYS A 100 -8.72 2.90 -11.29
N LYS A 101 -8.75 3.26 -10.01
CA LYS A 101 -8.22 4.54 -9.55
C LYS A 101 -6.70 4.65 -9.66
N VAL A 102 -5.96 3.57 -9.41
CA VAL A 102 -4.50 3.53 -9.64
C VAL A 102 -4.18 3.75 -11.11
N VAL A 103 -4.87 3.05 -12.03
CA VAL A 103 -4.69 3.20 -13.48
C VAL A 103 -5.06 4.61 -13.97
N GLU A 104 -6.04 5.27 -13.34
CA GLU A 104 -6.42 6.65 -13.66
C GLU A 104 -5.37 7.67 -13.18
N LEU A 105 -4.82 7.48 -11.98
CA LEU A 105 -3.93 8.45 -11.34
C LEU A 105 -2.48 8.34 -11.79
N ASP A 106 -1.97 7.12 -11.98
CA ASP A 106 -0.56 6.87 -12.32
C ASP A 106 -0.41 5.60 -13.19
N PRO A 107 -0.83 5.66 -14.46
CA PRO A 107 -0.78 4.52 -15.36
C PRO A 107 0.64 4.04 -15.67
N ASP A 108 1.64 4.92 -15.59
CA ASP A 108 3.03 4.64 -15.95
C ASP A 108 3.86 4.18 -14.75
N GLY A 109 3.57 4.69 -13.54
CA GLY A 109 4.25 4.29 -12.31
C GLY A 109 3.77 2.94 -11.75
N TYR A 110 2.55 2.53 -12.08
CA TYR A 110 1.95 1.25 -11.66
C TYR A 110 1.40 0.45 -12.85
N PRO A 111 2.24 0.05 -13.83
CA PRO A 111 1.77 -0.67 -15.01
C PRO A 111 1.06 -1.99 -14.65
N ASP A 112 1.52 -2.66 -13.58
CA ASP A 112 0.91 -3.88 -13.05
C ASP A 112 -0.54 -3.69 -12.59
N ALA A 113 -0.99 -2.46 -12.31
CA ALA A 113 -2.38 -2.19 -12.00
C ALA A 113 -3.32 -2.60 -13.14
N LEU A 114 -2.90 -2.51 -14.40
CA LEU A 114 -3.68 -3.01 -15.54
C LEU A 114 -3.82 -4.54 -15.51
N PHE A 115 -2.75 -5.25 -15.15
CA PHE A 115 -2.78 -6.70 -15.01
C PHE A 115 -3.72 -7.14 -13.89
N TYR A 116 -3.59 -6.55 -12.69
CA TYR A 116 -4.47 -6.85 -11.57
C TYR A 116 -5.92 -6.44 -11.85
N LEU A 117 -6.15 -5.33 -12.56
CA LEU A 117 -7.46 -4.91 -12.99
C LEU A 117 -8.08 -5.96 -13.94
N GLY A 118 -7.33 -6.43 -14.94
CA GLY A 118 -7.78 -7.46 -15.87
C GLY A 118 -8.12 -8.78 -15.18
N ARG A 119 -7.28 -9.24 -14.25
CA ARG A 119 -7.56 -10.43 -13.43
C ARG A 119 -8.78 -10.26 -12.53
N THR A 120 -8.97 -9.07 -11.97
CA THR A 120 -10.12 -8.78 -11.11
C THR A 120 -11.41 -8.78 -11.92
N TYR A 121 -11.42 -8.17 -13.11
CA TYR A 121 -12.55 -8.26 -14.03
C TYR A 121 -12.88 -9.69 -14.42
N ALA A 122 -11.87 -10.52 -14.75
CA ALA A 122 -12.09 -11.93 -15.07
C ALA A 122 -12.73 -12.70 -13.90
N THR A 123 -12.26 -12.43 -12.68
CA THR A 123 -12.81 -13.07 -11.47
C THR A 123 -14.27 -12.66 -11.21
N LEU A 124 -14.65 -11.45 -11.62
CA LEU A 124 -16.00 -10.91 -11.55
C LEU A 124 -16.83 -11.19 -12.82
N ASP A 125 -16.39 -12.13 -13.67
CA ASP A 125 -17.06 -12.54 -14.90
C ASP A 125 -17.28 -11.40 -15.93
N SER A 126 -16.52 -10.31 -15.79
CA SER A 126 -16.54 -9.16 -16.70
C SER A 126 -15.51 -9.35 -17.81
N ILE A 127 -15.71 -10.41 -18.61
CA ILE A 127 -14.74 -10.91 -19.59
C ILE A 127 -14.28 -9.83 -20.61
N PRO A 128 -15.15 -8.99 -21.20
CA PRO A 128 -14.70 -7.97 -22.16
C PRO A 128 -13.70 -6.97 -21.55
N GLN A 129 -13.96 -6.51 -20.33
CA GLN A 129 -13.11 -5.57 -19.61
C GLN A 129 -11.80 -6.23 -19.15
N ALA A 130 -11.85 -7.52 -18.82
CA ALA A 130 -10.67 -8.31 -18.50
C ALA A 130 -9.71 -8.35 -19.68
N ILE A 131 -10.22 -8.74 -20.86
CA ILE A 131 -9.44 -8.79 -22.10
C ILE A 131 -8.86 -7.41 -22.43
N ALA A 132 -9.68 -6.35 -22.40
CA ALA A 132 -9.20 -5.00 -22.72
C ALA A 132 -8.07 -4.54 -21.79
N SER A 133 -8.16 -4.83 -20.49
CA SER A 133 -7.13 -4.45 -19.51
C SER A 133 -5.84 -5.22 -19.71
N LEU A 134 -5.92 -6.52 -20.01
CA LEU A 134 -4.77 -7.40 -20.25
C LEU A 134 -4.06 -7.08 -21.57
N GLU A 135 -4.80 -6.80 -22.64
CA GLU A 135 -4.22 -6.35 -23.92
C GLU A 135 -3.51 -5.01 -23.76
N LYS A 136 -4.08 -4.07 -22.97
CA LYS A 136 -3.40 -2.81 -22.64
C LYS A 136 -2.12 -3.07 -21.85
N TYR A 137 -2.15 -3.91 -20.82
CA TYR A 137 -0.96 -4.27 -20.06
C TYR A 137 0.13 -4.88 -20.96
N LYS A 138 -0.23 -5.83 -21.83
CA LYS A 138 0.67 -6.43 -22.81
C LYS A 138 1.33 -5.38 -23.71
N SER A 139 0.58 -4.39 -24.19
CA SER A 139 1.10 -3.32 -25.04
C SER A 139 2.14 -2.42 -24.35
N THR A 140 2.10 -2.35 -23.01
CA THR A 140 3.07 -1.59 -22.20
C THR A 140 4.32 -2.39 -21.85
N SER A 141 4.28 -3.72 -21.97
CA SER A 141 5.39 -4.61 -21.60
C SER A 141 6.21 -5.03 -22.84
N GLN A 142 7.51 -4.79 -22.80
CA GLN A 142 8.46 -5.33 -23.79
C GLN A 142 8.95 -6.74 -23.45
N ASP A 143 8.51 -7.30 -22.31
CA ASP A 143 8.94 -8.61 -21.84
C ASP A 143 8.15 -9.75 -22.51
N THR A 144 8.84 -10.54 -23.32
CA THR A 144 8.28 -11.68 -24.04
C THR A 144 7.69 -12.75 -23.11
N ALA A 145 8.31 -13.02 -21.96
CA ALA A 145 7.82 -14.03 -21.03
C ALA A 145 6.53 -13.59 -20.35
N ILE A 146 6.44 -12.32 -19.94
CA ILE A 146 5.19 -11.72 -19.45
C ILE A 146 4.12 -11.83 -20.54
N ASN A 147 4.42 -11.40 -21.76
CA ASN A 147 3.47 -11.39 -22.87
C ASN A 147 2.94 -12.79 -23.22
N ASN A 148 3.79 -13.82 -23.19
CA ASN A 148 3.37 -15.22 -23.37
C ASN A 148 2.43 -15.72 -22.26
N GLY A 149 2.63 -15.25 -21.02
CA GLY A 149 1.72 -15.52 -19.90
C GLY A 149 0.36 -14.89 -20.14
N ILE A 150 0.34 -13.62 -20.56
CA ILE A 150 -0.89 -12.89 -20.88
C ILE A 150 -1.64 -13.53 -22.04
N ASP A 151 -0.94 -13.97 -23.10
CA ASP A 151 -1.56 -14.58 -24.28
C ASP A 151 -2.30 -15.88 -23.96
N ARG A 152 -1.71 -16.72 -23.10
CA ARG A 152 -2.39 -17.94 -22.63
C ARG A 152 -3.64 -17.60 -21.83
N PHE A 153 -3.57 -16.58 -20.97
CA PHE A 153 -4.71 -16.18 -20.17
C PHE A 153 -5.84 -15.57 -21.04
N LEU A 154 -5.48 -14.71 -22.00
CA LEU A 154 -6.41 -14.15 -22.97
C LEU A 154 -7.09 -15.23 -23.82
N LEU A 155 -6.36 -16.27 -24.24
CA LEU A 155 -6.93 -17.39 -24.98
C LEU A 155 -7.98 -18.13 -24.14
N GLN A 156 -7.71 -18.37 -22.85
CA GLN A 156 -8.68 -18.98 -21.95
C GLN A 156 -9.97 -18.15 -21.87
N LEU A 157 -9.84 -16.84 -21.59
CA LEU A 157 -11.00 -15.94 -21.45
C LEU A 157 -11.82 -15.82 -22.74
N LYS A 158 -11.21 -15.98 -23.93
CA LYS A 158 -11.91 -15.95 -25.23
C LYS A 158 -12.67 -17.24 -25.55
N ASN A 159 -12.42 -18.30 -24.79
CA ASN A 159 -13.02 -19.63 -24.98
C ASN A 159 -14.05 -20.00 -23.90
N GLU A 160 -14.26 -19.11 -22.92
CA GLU A 160 -15.34 -19.18 -21.92
C GLU A 160 -16.62 -18.53 -22.49
#